data_AF-A0A847SD60-F1
#
_entry.id   AF-A0A847SD60-F1
#
_cell.length_a   1.000
_cell.length_b   1.000
_cell.length_c   1.000
_cell.angle_alpha   90.00
_cell.angle_beta   90.00
_cell.angle_gamma   90.00
#
_symmetry.space_group_name_H-M   'P 1'
#
loop_
_entity.id
_entity.type
_entity.pdbx_description
1 polymer ?
#
loop_
_entity_poly.entity_id
_entity_poly.type
_entity_poly.pdbx_seq_one_letter_code
_entity_poly.pdbx_strand_id
1 'polypeptide(L)'
;MNRVLSTLFMLLLVIWAAYLSMFTVDQRQYALVFQFGEIVKTVKEPGINFKIPFMQSVRFFERRVQTIDAEAPDPYNTKEKKNLLVDSFIKWQVADAGQYYRATGGDTAVAENRIKQIVNSRLRDEIGNLTVADVITGKRDEVMANVRNKVNAETSGLGVKVLDVRLKRVDFPDNISGSVYERMKAERRQVANGQRAMGTKEETSIKAEADRQSKVILAEAYRKAEELRGEGDAEAARIYAEAFSQNPEFYAFYKSMQAYQNSFNKKSDVLVLDPSSDFFKYMKSPGGGSAAPAKPAGK
;
A
#
# COMPACT_ATOMS: atom_id res chain seq x y z
N MET A 1 -28.62 40.73 -83.01
CA MET A 1 -28.82 39.48 -82.24
C MET A 1 -27.50 38.83 -81.81
N ASN A 2 -26.57 38.53 -82.73
CA ASN A 2 -25.40 37.69 -82.43
C ASN A 2 -24.41 38.26 -81.41
N ARG A 3 -24.21 39.59 -81.34
CA ARG A 3 -23.34 40.21 -80.32
C ARG A 3 -23.93 40.10 -78.91
N VAL A 4 -25.24 40.29 -78.77
CA VAL A 4 -25.95 40.16 -77.49
C VAL A 4 -26.00 38.70 -77.03
N LEU A 5 -26.22 37.76 -77.96
CA LEU A 5 -26.17 36.32 -77.67
C LEU A 5 -24.75 35.87 -77.26
N SER A 6 -23.71 36.39 -77.94
CA SER A 6 -22.31 36.10 -77.63
C SER A 6 -21.88 36.68 -76.28
N THR A 7 -22.31 37.91 -75.93
CA THR A 7 -22.06 38.48 -74.60
C THR A 7 -22.79 37.72 -73.50
N LEU A 8 -24.03 37.27 -73.75
CA LEU A 8 -24.79 36.49 -72.78
C LEU A 8 -24.15 35.11 -72.54
N PHE A 9 -23.66 34.46 -73.60
CA PHE A 9 -22.95 33.19 -73.52
C PHE A 9 -21.63 33.31 -72.76
N MET A 10 -20.83 34.35 -73.04
CA MET A 10 -19.58 34.61 -72.32
C MET A 10 -19.83 34.87 -70.83
N LEU A 11 -20.88 35.63 -70.50
CA LEU A 11 -21.25 35.94 -69.12
C LEU A 11 -21.72 34.68 -68.37
N LEU A 12 -22.49 33.81 -69.04
CA LEU A 12 -22.91 32.52 -68.49
C LEU A 12 -21.73 31.57 -68.28
N LEU A 13 -20.76 31.56 -69.20
CA LEU A 13 -19.52 30.78 -69.08
C LEU A 13 -18.67 31.26 -67.90
N VAL A 14 -18.57 32.57 -67.68
CA VAL A 14 -17.86 33.15 -66.53
C VAL A 14 -18.55 32.79 -65.21
N ILE A 15 -19.88 32.88 -65.12
CA ILE A 15 -20.63 32.47 -63.93
C ILE A 15 -20.46 30.97 -63.66
N TRP A 16 -20.50 30.15 -64.72
CA TRP A 16 -20.30 28.71 -64.61
C TRP A 16 -18.88 28.35 -64.13
N ALA A 17 -17.87 29.03 -64.66
CA ALA A 17 -16.49 28.88 -64.22
C ALA A 17 -16.28 29.33 -62.76
N ALA A 18 -16.92 30.43 -62.35
CA ALA A 18 -16.88 30.93 -60.97
C ALA A 18 -17.53 29.94 -59.99
N TYR A 19 -18.66 29.34 -60.38
CA TYR A 19 -19.33 28.31 -59.58
C TYR A 19 -18.46 27.06 -59.41
N LEU A 20 -17.81 26.58 -60.48
CA LEU A 20 -16.89 25.44 -60.44
C LEU A 20 -15.58 25.73 -59.69
N SER A 21 -15.23 27.01 -59.55
CA SER A 21 -14.04 27.48 -58.85
C SER A 21 -14.24 27.49 -57.33
N MET A 22 -15.46 27.61 -56.83
CA MET A 22 -15.73 27.75 -55.40
C MET A 22 -15.79 26.39 -54.70
N PHE A 23 -15.10 26.25 -53.57
CA PHE A 23 -15.22 25.10 -52.67
C PHE A 23 -15.20 25.53 -51.20
N THR A 24 -15.83 24.75 -50.34
CA THR A 24 -15.92 25.02 -48.90
C THR A 24 -15.05 24.03 -48.13
N VAL A 25 -14.37 24.53 -47.10
CA VAL A 25 -13.59 23.71 -46.17
C VAL A 25 -14.28 23.73 -44.81
N ASP A 26 -14.69 22.55 -44.35
CA ASP A 26 -15.25 22.36 -43.01
C ASP A 26 -14.12 22.40 -41.95
N GLN A 27 -14.44 22.85 -40.75
CA GLN A 27 -13.55 22.85 -39.58
C GLN A 27 -13.00 21.46 -39.25
N ARG A 28 -13.65 20.40 -39.71
CA ARG A 28 -13.27 19.00 -39.46
C ARG A 28 -12.27 18.44 -40.46
N GLN A 29 -11.95 19.19 -41.51
CA GLN A 29 -11.16 18.72 -42.64
C GLN A 29 -10.03 19.70 -42.99
N TYR A 30 -8.96 19.15 -43.55
CA TYR A 30 -7.97 19.91 -44.30
C TYR A 30 -8.24 19.75 -45.79
N ALA A 31 -8.02 20.80 -46.57
CA ALA A 31 -8.09 20.72 -48.03
C ALA A 31 -6.69 20.92 -48.63
N LEU A 32 -6.26 19.94 -49.42
CA LEU A 32 -5.07 20.06 -50.26
C LEU A 32 -5.50 20.34 -51.70
N VAL A 33 -4.96 21.43 -52.24
CA VAL A 33 -5.15 21.81 -53.64
C VAL A 33 -3.94 21.32 -54.43
N PHE A 34 -4.21 20.46 -55.40
CA PHE A 34 -3.24 19.90 -56.31
C PHE A 34 -3.31 20.61 -57.66
N GLN A 35 -2.17 20.78 -58.31
CA GLN A 35 -2.09 21.22 -59.69
C GLN A 35 -1.12 20.29 -60.42
N PHE A 36 -1.59 19.62 -61.47
CA PHE A 36 -0.79 18.61 -62.20
C PHE A 36 -0.12 17.54 -61.32
N GLY A 37 -0.74 17.19 -60.18
CA GLY A 37 -0.24 16.18 -59.25
C GLY A 37 0.68 16.71 -58.14
N GLU A 38 1.12 17.96 -58.20
CA GLU A 38 1.89 18.61 -57.14
C GLU A 38 1.00 19.38 -56.16
N ILE A 39 1.41 19.45 -54.90
CA ILE A 39 0.69 20.21 -53.86
C ILE A 39 1.05 21.69 -54.01
N VAL A 40 0.08 22.51 -54.41
CA VAL A 40 0.28 23.96 -54.56
C VAL A 40 -0.14 24.72 -53.31
N LYS A 41 -1.21 24.29 -52.64
CA LYS A 41 -1.74 24.98 -51.47
C LYS A 41 -2.34 24.02 -50.45
N THR A 42 -2.00 24.24 -49.18
CA THR A 42 -2.62 23.59 -48.02
C THR A 42 -3.53 24.59 -47.32
N VAL A 43 -4.83 24.35 -47.34
CA VAL A 43 -5.81 25.21 -46.65
C VAL A 43 -6.13 24.60 -45.29
N LYS A 44 -5.75 25.33 -44.23
CA LYS A 44 -5.95 24.92 -42.83
C LYS A 44 -7.16 25.59 -42.18
N GLU A 45 -7.55 26.76 -42.68
CA GLU A 45 -8.64 27.55 -42.10
C GLU A 45 -9.98 27.19 -42.75
N PRO A 46 -11.04 27.04 -41.94
CA PRO A 46 -12.38 26.77 -42.46
C PRO A 46 -12.91 28.00 -43.20
N GLY A 47 -13.56 27.75 -44.33
CA GLY A 47 -14.12 28.85 -45.12
C GLY A 47 -14.24 28.53 -46.60
N ILE A 48 -14.70 29.54 -47.33
CA ILE A 48 -14.83 29.49 -48.79
C ILE A 48 -13.45 29.74 -49.39
N ASN A 49 -13.05 28.84 -50.28
CA ASN A 49 -11.80 28.92 -51.00
C ASN A 49 -12.09 28.76 -52.51
N PHE A 50 -11.19 29.30 -53.32
CA PHE A 50 -11.28 29.24 -54.77
C PHE A 50 -10.17 28.38 -55.34
N LYS A 51 -10.51 27.56 -56.34
CA LYS A 51 -9.58 26.74 -57.14
C LYS A 51 -9.78 27.04 -58.62
N ILE A 52 -8.75 26.86 -59.43
CA ILE A 52 -8.88 26.99 -60.88
C ILE A 52 -9.51 25.70 -61.42
N PRO A 53 -10.72 25.75 -62.02
CA PRO A 53 -11.37 24.55 -62.55
C PRO A 53 -10.51 23.90 -63.65
N PHE A 54 -10.64 22.58 -63.82
CA PHE A 54 -9.89 21.72 -64.76
C PHE A 54 -8.39 21.53 -64.50
N MET A 55 -7.67 22.54 -64.02
CA MET A 55 -6.24 22.42 -63.69
C MET A 55 -5.96 22.02 -62.23
N GLN A 56 -6.86 22.44 -61.32
CA GLN A 56 -6.69 22.17 -59.89
C GLN A 56 -7.75 21.20 -59.35
N SER A 57 -7.28 20.17 -58.65
CA SER A 57 -8.12 19.22 -57.90
C SER A 57 -7.96 19.44 -56.40
N VAL A 58 -9.02 19.19 -55.63
CA VAL A 58 -9.01 19.35 -54.18
C VAL A 58 -9.28 18.01 -53.53
N ARG A 59 -8.44 17.63 -52.57
CA ARG A 59 -8.64 16.43 -51.75
C ARG A 59 -8.76 16.84 -50.30
N PHE A 60 -9.76 16.27 -49.63
CA PHE A 60 -10.04 16.52 -48.22
C PHE A 60 -9.45 15.44 -47.34
N PHE A 61 -8.88 15.84 -46.21
CA PHE A 61 -8.32 14.94 -45.20
C PHE A 61 -8.95 15.23 -43.85
N GLU A 62 -9.16 14.21 -43.04
CA GLU A 62 -9.73 14.42 -41.71
C GLU A 62 -8.74 15.10 -40.76
N ARG A 63 -9.22 16.13 -40.04
CA ARG A 63 -8.49 16.79 -38.95
C ARG A 63 -8.79 16.19 -37.57
N ARG A 64 -9.79 15.32 -37.49
CA ARG A 64 -10.25 14.72 -36.24
C ARG A 64 -9.22 13.77 -35.65
N VAL A 65 -9.35 13.53 -34.36
CA VAL A 65 -8.62 12.48 -33.66
C VAL A 65 -9.13 11.13 -34.15
N GLN A 66 -8.21 10.34 -34.67
CA GLN A 66 -8.41 8.97 -35.11
C GLN A 66 -7.83 8.01 -34.07
N THR A 67 -8.31 6.77 -34.09
CA THR A 67 -7.92 5.74 -33.12
C THR A 67 -7.42 4.54 -33.87
N ILE A 68 -6.21 4.10 -33.54
CA ILE A 68 -5.70 2.80 -33.94
C ILE A 68 -5.86 1.91 -32.71
N ASP A 69 -6.62 0.84 -32.85
CA ASP A 69 -6.73 -0.22 -31.84
C ASP A 69 -5.95 -1.44 -32.31
N ALA A 70 -5.37 -2.18 -31.37
CA ALA A 70 -4.74 -3.45 -31.69
C ALA A 70 -5.84 -4.51 -31.85
N GLU A 71 -5.87 -5.19 -33.00
CA GLU A 71 -6.82 -6.28 -33.24
C GLU A 71 -6.59 -7.46 -32.27
N ALA A 72 -5.32 -7.68 -31.90
CA ALA A 72 -4.91 -8.66 -30.91
C ALA A 72 -3.79 -8.09 -30.03
N PRO A 73 -3.67 -8.54 -28.76
CA PRO A 73 -2.55 -8.18 -27.90
C PRO A 73 -1.21 -8.62 -28.50
N ASP A 74 -0.25 -7.70 -28.55
CA ASP A 74 1.09 -7.98 -29.06
C ASP A 74 1.98 -8.55 -27.92
N PRO A 75 2.87 -9.52 -28.20
CA PRO A 75 3.80 -10.05 -27.21
C PRO A 75 5.01 -9.13 -27.02
N TYR A 76 5.32 -8.84 -25.75
CA TYR A 76 6.49 -8.07 -25.32
C TYR A 76 7.24 -8.80 -24.22
N ASN A 77 8.56 -8.61 -24.17
CA ASN A 77 9.40 -9.20 -23.13
C ASN A 77 9.86 -8.10 -22.18
N THR A 78 9.74 -8.34 -20.88
CA THR A 78 10.25 -7.40 -19.85
C THR A 78 11.73 -7.60 -19.60
N LYS A 79 12.32 -6.72 -18.78
CA LYS A 79 13.71 -6.83 -18.27
C LYS A 79 14.01 -8.18 -17.64
N GLU A 80 12.99 -8.79 -17.03
CA GLU A 80 13.06 -10.09 -16.34
C GLU A 80 12.85 -11.28 -17.30
N LYS A 81 12.83 -11.02 -18.62
CA LYS A 81 12.53 -12.02 -19.67
C LYS A 81 11.17 -12.69 -19.46
N LYS A 82 10.19 -11.94 -18.93
CA LYS A 82 8.80 -12.41 -18.83
C LYS A 82 8.05 -11.94 -20.06
N ASN A 83 7.35 -12.87 -20.70
CA ASN A 83 6.50 -12.57 -21.83
C ASN A 83 5.16 -12.03 -21.32
N LEU A 84 4.78 -10.86 -21.79
CA LEU A 84 3.52 -10.19 -21.53
C LEU A 84 2.78 -9.97 -22.84
N LEU A 85 1.47 -10.15 -22.82
CA LEU A 85 0.56 -9.76 -23.88
C LEU A 85 0.02 -8.38 -23.55
N VAL A 86 0.29 -7.41 -24.43
CA VAL A 86 -0.06 -6.01 -24.20
C VAL A 86 -1.03 -5.57 -25.28
N ASP A 87 -2.24 -5.19 -24.85
CA ASP A 87 -3.22 -4.50 -25.66
C ASP A 87 -3.03 -2.99 -25.48
N SER A 88 -2.91 -2.26 -26.58
CA SER A 88 -2.69 -0.80 -26.56
C SER A 88 -3.50 -0.10 -27.64
N PHE A 89 -3.91 1.12 -27.34
CA PHE A 89 -4.57 1.98 -28.32
C PHE A 89 -3.79 3.28 -28.50
N ILE A 90 -3.86 3.80 -29.71
CA ILE A 90 -3.14 5.00 -30.13
C ILE A 90 -4.17 6.02 -30.61
N LYS A 91 -4.15 7.21 -30.04
CA LYS A 91 -4.91 8.36 -30.50
C LYS A 91 -3.97 9.25 -31.31
N TRP A 92 -4.31 9.50 -32.57
CA TRP A 92 -3.49 10.31 -33.46
C TRP A 92 -4.35 11.25 -34.29
N GLN A 93 -3.75 12.27 -34.87
CA GLN A 93 -4.42 13.17 -35.80
C GLN A 93 -3.43 13.68 -36.85
N VAL A 94 -3.95 14.10 -38.00
CA VAL A 94 -3.13 14.76 -39.02
C VAL A 94 -2.79 16.17 -38.54
N ALA A 95 -1.51 16.49 -38.43
CA ALA A 95 -1.03 17.82 -38.03
C ALA A 95 -0.71 18.68 -39.26
N ASP A 96 -0.09 18.07 -40.27
CA ASP A 96 0.19 18.71 -41.55
C ASP A 96 -0.24 17.80 -42.70
N ALA A 97 -1.32 18.18 -43.38
CA ALA A 97 -1.88 17.40 -44.49
C ALA A 97 -0.90 17.29 -45.68
N GLY A 98 -0.05 18.29 -45.91
CA GLY A 98 0.89 18.28 -47.03
C GLY A 98 2.04 17.30 -46.81
N GLN A 99 2.62 17.29 -45.61
CA GLN A 99 3.61 16.27 -45.24
C GLN A 99 2.99 14.86 -45.17
N TYR A 100 1.78 14.75 -44.62
CA TYR A 100 1.02 13.50 -44.60
C TYR A 100 0.85 12.90 -45.99
N TYR A 101 0.36 13.69 -46.95
CA TYR A 101 0.17 13.21 -48.32
C TYR A 101 1.48 12.79 -48.99
N ARG A 102 2.58 13.52 -48.78
CA ARG A 102 3.89 13.15 -49.32
C ARG A 102 4.43 11.84 -48.74
N ALA A 103 4.19 11.59 -47.46
CA ALA A 103 4.69 10.40 -46.78
C ALA A 103 3.83 9.15 -47.01
N THR A 104 2.52 9.30 -47.19
CA THR A 104 1.56 8.18 -47.23
C THR A 104 0.75 8.09 -48.52
N GLY A 105 0.87 9.06 -49.42
CA GLY A 105 0.00 9.18 -50.61
C GLY A 105 -1.44 9.58 -50.26
N GLY A 106 -1.69 9.97 -49.01
CA GLY A 106 -3.03 10.26 -48.51
C GLY A 106 -3.81 9.02 -48.04
N ASP A 107 -3.18 7.85 -48.02
CA ASP A 107 -3.79 6.61 -47.54
C ASP A 107 -3.67 6.49 -46.01
N THR A 108 -4.81 6.38 -45.36
CA THR A 108 -4.93 6.20 -43.91
C THR A 108 -4.34 4.88 -43.45
N ALA A 109 -4.53 3.79 -44.19
CA ALA A 109 -4.01 2.47 -43.80
C ALA A 109 -2.47 2.45 -43.79
N VAL A 110 -1.84 3.13 -44.76
CA VAL A 110 -0.38 3.27 -44.81
C VAL A 110 0.12 4.09 -43.61
N ALA A 111 -0.58 5.17 -43.27
CA ALA A 111 -0.24 5.98 -42.10
C ALA A 111 -0.36 5.18 -40.80
N GLU A 112 -1.48 4.49 -40.62
CA GLU A 112 -1.76 3.68 -39.43
C GLU A 112 -0.74 2.57 -39.26
N ASN A 113 -0.39 1.86 -40.34
CA ASN A 113 0.63 0.81 -40.30
C ASN A 113 2.01 1.35 -39.89
N ARG A 114 2.43 2.51 -40.41
CA ARG A 114 3.69 3.15 -40.02
C ARG A 114 3.68 3.61 -38.57
N ILE A 115 2.59 4.25 -38.13
CA ILE A 115 2.43 4.67 -36.72
C ILE A 115 2.47 3.45 -35.80
N LYS A 116 1.75 2.37 -36.13
CA LYS A 116 1.73 1.12 -35.38
C LYS A 116 3.12 0.50 -35.27
N GLN A 117 3.88 0.45 -36.37
CA GLN A 117 5.27 -0.04 -36.37
C GLN A 117 6.18 0.77 -35.45
N ILE A 118 6.13 2.10 -35.54
CA ILE A 118 6.94 3.00 -34.70
C ILE A 118 6.56 2.83 -33.23
N VAL A 119 5.26 2.87 -32.91
CA VAL A 119 4.77 2.72 -31.53
C VAL A 119 5.16 1.36 -30.96
N ASN A 120 4.97 0.26 -31.71
CA ASN A 120 5.34 -1.09 -31.26
C ASN A 120 6.85 -1.22 -31.04
N SER A 121 7.69 -0.58 -31.86
CA SER A 121 9.13 -0.54 -31.64
C SER A 121 9.48 0.19 -30.35
N ARG A 122 8.91 1.38 -30.12
CA ARG A 122 9.19 2.19 -28.93
C ARG A 122 8.64 1.55 -27.65
N LEU A 123 7.46 0.94 -27.71
CA LEU A 123 6.92 0.16 -26.60
C LEU A 123 7.81 -1.03 -26.27
N ARG A 124 8.36 -1.72 -27.29
CA ARG A 124 9.29 -2.84 -27.07
C ARG A 124 10.58 -2.40 -26.38
N ASP A 125 11.15 -1.28 -26.79
CA ASP A 125 12.35 -0.73 -26.16
C ASP A 125 12.09 -0.34 -24.70
N GLU A 126 10.96 0.30 -24.41
CA GLU A 126 10.65 0.79 -23.08
C GLU A 126 10.25 -0.36 -22.13
N ILE A 127 9.36 -1.26 -22.57
CA ILE A 127 8.92 -2.44 -21.78
C ILE A 127 10.09 -3.40 -21.54
N GLY A 128 11.01 -3.54 -22.51
CA GLY A 128 12.21 -4.34 -22.36
C GLY A 128 13.13 -3.89 -21.22
N ASN A 129 13.05 -2.63 -20.81
CA ASN A 129 13.84 -2.08 -19.71
C ASN A 129 13.11 -2.04 -18.36
N LEU A 130 11.82 -2.41 -18.33
CA LEU A 130 10.96 -2.35 -17.15
C LEU A 130 10.73 -3.73 -16.54
N THR A 131 10.41 -3.77 -15.24
CA THR A 131 9.93 -4.99 -14.58
C THR A 131 8.42 -5.14 -14.79
N VAL A 132 7.87 -6.34 -14.54
CA VAL A 132 6.41 -6.56 -14.64
C VAL A 132 5.65 -5.62 -13.70
N ALA A 133 6.17 -5.38 -12.49
CA ALA A 133 5.55 -4.48 -11.52
C ALA A 133 5.52 -3.03 -12.00
N ASP A 134 6.59 -2.55 -12.64
CA ASP A 134 6.68 -1.18 -13.14
C ASP A 134 5.66 -0.89 -14.25
N VAL A 135 5.42 -1.88 -15.12
CA VAL A 135 4.46 -1.80 -16.23
C VAL A 135 3.00 -1.73 -15.72
N ILE A 136 2.70 -2.41 -14.60
CA ILE A 136 1.34 -2.53 -14.07
C ILE A 136 0.99 -1.38 -13.10
N THR A 137 1.86 -1.06 -12.15
CA THR A 137 1.51 -0.18 -11.00
C THR A 137 2.42 1.03 -10.82
N GLY A 138 3.71 0.95 -11.16
CA GLY A 138 4.69 1.92 -10.69
C GLY A 138 4.84 3.18 -11.54
N LYS A 139 5.02 3.02 -12.86
CA LYS A 139 5.53 4.11 -13.72
C LYS A 139 4.82 4.22 -15.06
N ARG A 140 3.63 3.62 -15.19
CA ARG A 140 2.94 3.52 -16.50
C ARG A 140 2.77 4.89 -17.17
N ASP A 141 2.37 5.92 -16.42
CA ASP A 141 2.03 7.21 -17.00
C ASP A 141 3.29 7.96 -17.47
N GLU A 142 4.37 7.87 -16.69
CA GLU A 142 5.68 8.44 -17.05
C GLU A 142 6.30 7.71 -18.26
N VAL A 143 6.23 6.38 -18.26
CA VAL A 143 6.69 5.52 -19.35
C VAL A 143 5.92 5.86 -20.64
N MET A 144 4.59 5.94 -20.57
CA MET A 144 3.77 6.29 -21.74
C MET A 144 4.00 7.73 -22.21
N ALA A 145 4.29 8.66 -21.30
CA ALA A 145 4.67 10.02 -21.68
C ALA A 145 6.01 10.04 -22.45
N ASN A 146 7.01 9.27 -21.99
CA ASN A 146 8.29 9.13 -22.68
C ASN A 146 8.13 8.45 -24.04
N VAL A 147 7.34 7.37 -24.12
CA VAL A 147 7.02 6.70 -25.38
C VAL A 147 6.32 7.67 -26.34
N ARG A 148 5.30 8.40 -25.89
CA ARG A 148 4.62 9.41 -26.70
C ARG A 148 5.60 10.45 -27.26
N ASN A 149 6.53 10.94 -26.45
CA ASN A 149 7.51 11.94 -26.87
C ASN A 149 8.47 11.38 -27.93
N LYS A 150 9.00 10.17 -27.72
CA LYS A 150 9.87 9.48 -28.68
C LYS A 150 9.13 9.18 -29.99
N VAL A 151 7.90 8.70 -29.91
CA VAL A 151 7.05 8.44 -31.08
C VAL A 151 6.78 9.73 -31.83
N ASN A 152 6.39 10.82 -31.16
CA ASN A 152 6.13 12.11 -31.82
C ASN A 152 7.37 12.69 -32.53
N ALA A 153 8.56 12.47 -31.99
CA ALA A 153 9.79 12.90 -32.65
C ALA A 153 9.99 12.18 -34.00
N GLU A 154 9.67 10.88 -34.05
CA GLU A 154 9.84 10.03 -35.24
C GLU A 154 8.67 10.15 -36.24
N THR A 155 7.43 10.34 -35.75
CA THR A 155 6.24 10.49 -36.59
C THR A 155 6.10 11.90 -37.17
N SER A 156 6.91 12.87 -36.72
CA SER A 156 6.88 14.24 -37.21
C SER A 156 7.13 14.30 -38.74
N GLY A 157 8.01 13.44 -39.27
CA GLY A 157 8.26 13.30 -40.71
C GLY A 157 7.07 12.74 -41.51
N LEU A 158 6.08 12.13 -40.86
CA LEU A 158 4.85 11.64 -41.51
C LEU A 158 3.74 12.70 -41.55
N GLY A 159 3.95 13.90 -40.99
CA GLY A 159 2.92 14.94 -40.89
C GLY A 159 1.78 14.61 -39.91
N VAL A 160 1.96 13.62 -39.05
CA VAL A 160 0.98 13.19 -38.04
C VAL A 160 1.45 13.53 -36.64
N LYS A 161 0.49 13.77 -35.74
CA LYS A 161 0.74 13.97 -34.32
C LYS A 161 0.06 12.88 -33.52
N VAL A 162 0.85 12.13 -32.76
CA VAL A 162 0.34 11.15 -31.81
C VAL A 162 -0.07 11.88 -30.54
N LEU A 163 -1.39 11.93 -30.33
CA LEU A 163 -1.99 12.61 -29.20
C LEU A 163 -1.88 11.80 -27.94
N ASP A 164 -2.03 10.47 -27.96
CA ASP A 164 -1.87 9.62 -26.78
C ASP A 164 -1.58 8.17 -27.17
N VAL A 165 -0.84 7.46 -26.31
CA VAL A 165 -0.62 6.02 -26.40
C VAL A 165 -0.90 5.47 -25.02
N ARG A 166 -1.81 4.50 -24.91
CA ARG A 166 -2.14 3.89 -23.63
C ARG A 166 -2.26 2.39 -23.74
N LEU A 167 -1.92 1.74 -22.64
CA LEU A 167 -2.16 0.32 -22.44
C LEU A 167 -3.61 0.13 -21.99
N LYS A 168 -4.33 -0.71 -22.72
CA LYS A 168 -5.70 -1.14 -22.41
C LYS A 168 -5.68 -2.35 -21.48
N ARG A 169 -4.78 -3.31 -21.74
CA ARG A 169 -4.63 -4.53 -20.94
C ARG A 169 -3.19 -5.05 -20.99
N VAL A 170 -2.72 -5.63 -19.90
CA VAL A 170 -1.39 -6.26 -19.78
C VAL A 170 -1.58 -7.58 -19.05
N ASP A 171 -1.40 -8.69 -19.76
CA ASP A 171 -1.60 -10.04 -19.23
C ASP A 171 -0.39 -10.95 -19.48
N PHE A 172 -0.33 -12.08 -18.78
CA PHE A 172 0.55 -13.18 -19.17
C PHE A 172 -0.12 -14.04 -20.23
N PRO A 173 0.64 -14.63 -21.18
CA PRO A 173 0.14 -15.68 -22.05
C PRO A 173 -0.52 -16.82 -21.26
N ASP A 174 -1.64 -17.35 -21.78
CA ASP A 174 -2.47 -18.35 -21.08
C ASP A 174 -1.71 -19.64 -20.71
N ASN A 175 -0.68 -19.99 -21.48
CA ASN A 175 0.14 -21.18 -21.26
C ASN A 175 1.05 -21.09 -20.01
N ILE A 176 1.40 -19.89 -19.53
CA ILE A 176 2.29 -19.70 -18.39
C ILE A 176 1.63 -19.00 -17.20
N SER A 177 0.45 -18.42 -17.40
CA SER A 177 -0.24 -17.62 -16.39
C SER A 177 -0.44 -18.42 -15.08
N GLY A 178 -0.92 -19.66 -15.17
CA GLY A 178 -1.17 -20.53 -14.01
C GLY A 178 0.07 -20.80 -13.14
N SER A 179 1.19 -21.17 -13.74
CA SER A 179 2.43 -21.49 -12.98
C SER A 179 3.05 -20.25 -12.35
N VAL A 180 2.98 -19.09 -13.04
CA VAL A 180 3.43 -17.81 -12.50
C VAL A 180 2.55 -17.39 -11.32
N TYR A 181 1.22 -17.54 -11.41
CA TYR A 181 0.30 -17.26 -10.31
C TYR A 181 0.54 -18.16 -9.10
N GLU A 182 0.74 -19.46 -9.28
CA GLU A 182 1.04 -20.37 -8.16
C GLU A 182 2.37 -20.03 -7.48
N ARG A 183 3.40 -19.68 -8.26
CA ARG A 183 4.67 -19.20 -7.71
C ARG A 183 4.50 -17.91 -6.92
N MET A 184 3.75 -16.94 -7.44
CA MET A 184 3.46 -15.69 -6.74
C MET A 184 2.65 -15.92 -5.45
N LYS A 185 1.69 -16.85 -5.45
CA LYS A 185 0.95 -17.25 -4.24
C LYS A 185 1.89 -17.88 -3.21
N ALA A 186 2.78 -18.78 -3.63
CA ALA A 186 3.76 -19.41 -2.75
C ALA A 186 4.70 -18.37 -2.13
N GLU A 187 5.22 -17.45 -2.94
CA GLU A 187 6.10 -16.36 -2.50
C GLU A 187 5.37 -15.42 -1.52
N ARG A 188 4.12 -15.04 -1.82
CA ARG A 188 3.30 -14.24 -0.90
C ARG A 188 3.00 -14.96 0.41
N ARG A 189 2.74 -16.28 0.37
CA ARG A 189 2.58 -17.10 1.58
C ARG A 189 3.88 -17.14 2.38
N GLN A 190 5.03 -17.27 1.72
CA GLN A 190 6.34 -17.26 2.39
C GLN A 190 6.60 -15.92 3.08
N VAL A 191 6.36 -14.79 2.40
CA VAL A 191 6.49 -13.45 2.99
C VAL A 191 5.54 -13.29 4.18
N ALA A 192 4.27 -13.68 4.03
CA ALA A 192 3.28 -13.61 5.10
C ALA A 192 3.66 -14.51 6.30
N ASN A 193 4.16 -15.72 6.05
CA ASN A 193 4.61 -16.62 7.10
C ASN A 193 5.86 -16.09 7.80
N GLY A 194 6.79 -15.47 7.07
CA GLY A 194 7.94 -14.79 7.64
C GLY A 194 7.54 -13.66 8.57
N GLN A 195 6.59 -12.81 8.15
CA GLN A 195 6.06 -11.73 8.99
C GLN A 195 5.32 -12.27 10.22
N ARG A 196 4.52 -13.33 10.08
CA ARG A 196 3.86 -13.99 11.22
C ARG A 196 4.87 -14.57 12.20
N ALA A 197 5.92 -15.24 11.71
CA ALA A 197 6.97 -15.80 12.55
C ALA A 197 7.72 -14.70 13.32
N MET A 198 8.01 -13.56 12.68
CA MET A 198 8.59 -12.39 13.36
C MET A 198 7.65 -11.86 14.44
N GLY A 199 6.36 -11.70 14.12
CA GLY A 199 5.34 -11.26 15.09
C GLY A 199 5.22 -12.19 16.30
N THR A 200 5.18 -13.51 16.09
CA THR A 200 5.13 -14.50 17.19
C THR A 200 6.41 -14.50 18.03
N LYS A 201 7.58 -14.30 17.41
CA LYS A 201 8.85 -14.18 18.13
C LYS A 201 8.84 -12.95 19.05
N GLU A 202 8.42 -11.80 18.52
CA GLU A 202 8.32 -10.55 19.27
C GLU A 202 7.28 -10.66 20.39
N GLU A 203 6.10 -11.21 20.11
CA GLU A 203 5.07 -11.49 21.10
C GLU A 203 5.59 -12.37 22.25
N THR A 204 6.28 -13.47 21.95
CA THR A 204 6.83 -14.38 22.95
C THR A 204 7.88 -13.68 23.82
N SER A 205 8.73 -12.85 23.21
CA SER A 205 9.74 -12.07 23.92
C SER A 205 9.10 -11.05 24.87
N ILE A 206 8.08 -10.33 24.41
CA ILE A 206 7.35 -9.34 25.22
C ILE A 206 6.66 -10.03 26.40
N LYS A 207 5.99 -11.18 26.16
CA LYS A 207 5.35 -11.96 27.22
C LYS A 207 6.35 -12.45 28.26
N ALA A 208 7.47 -13.03 27.83
CA ALA A 208 8.49 -13.54 28.74
C ALA A 208 9.11 -12.42 29.61
N GLU A 209 9.35 -11.25 29.02
CA GLU A 209 9.86 -10.09 29.76
C GLU A 209 8.80 -9.53 30.73
N ALA A 210 7.53 -9.45 30.32
CA ALA A 210 6.44 -9.04 31.19
C ALA A 210 6.25 -10.00 32.38
N ASP A 211 6.32 -11.31 32.15
CA ASP A 211 6.23 -12.33 33.20
C ASP A 211 7.41 -12.24 34.18
N ARG A 212 8.62 -11.99 33.65
CA ARG A 212 9.82 -11.77 34.47
C ARG A 212 9.65 -10.54 35.34
N GLN A 213 9.24 -9.41 34.78
CA GLN A 213 9.01 -8.17 35.51
C GLN A 213 7.93 -8.35 36.58
N SER A 214 6.82 -9.00 36.26
CA SER A 214 5.76 -9.32 37.22
C SER A 214 6.29 -10.14 38.41
N LYS A 215 7.06 -11.19 38.15
CA LYS A 215 7.67 -12.01 39.22
C LYS A 215 8.64 -11.23 40.09
N VAL A 216 9.48 -10.37 39.49
CA VAL A 216 10.41 -9.51 40.22
C VAL A 216 9.64 -8.54 41.12
N ILE A 217 8.63 -7.86 40.58
CA ILE A 217 7.80 -6.92 41.34
C ILE A 217 7.09 -7.63 42.50
N LEU A 218 6.53 -8.82 42.28
CA LEU A 218 5.89 -9.61 43.34
C LEU A 218 6.89 -10.05 44.41
N ALA A 219 8.09 -10.48 44.02
CA ALA A 219 9.14 -10.88 44.94
C ALA A 219 9.65 -9.70 45.77
N GLU A 220 9.86 -8.54 45.15
CA GLU A 220 10.24 -7.30 45.85
C GLU A 220 9.14 -6.82 46.80
N ALA A 221 7.88 -6.87 46.36
CA ALA A 221 6.73 -6.53 47.20
C ALA A 221 6.62 -7.47 48.41
N TYR A 222 6.81 -8.78 48.21
CA TYR A 222 6.80 -9.76 49.30
C TYR A 222 7.97 -9.55 50.27
N ARG A 223 9.19 -9.35 49.76
CA ARG A 223 10.37 -9.06 50.58
C ARG A 223 10.12 -7.82 51.45
N LYS A 224 9.61 -6.75 50.86
CA LYS A 224 9.32 -5.50 51.58
C LYS A 224 8.19 -5.66 52.60
N ALA A 225 7.17 -6.48 52.29
CA ALA A 225 6.10 -6.78 53.24
C ALA A 225 6.61 -7.58 54.45
N GLU A 226 7.49 -8.56 54.26
CA GLU A 226 8.10 -9.32 55.37
C GLU A 226 9.09 -8.47 56.17
N GLU A 227 9.88 -7.62 55.51
CA GLU A 227 10.77 -6.66 56.18
C GLU A 227 9.97 -5.71 57.09
N LEU A 228 8.91 -5.10 56.56
CA LEU A 228 8.05 -4.19 57.30
C LEU A 228 7.25 -4.89 58.42
N ARG A 229 6.85 -6.15 58.21
CA ARG A 229 6.25 -6.97 59.27
C ARG A 229 7.26 -7.28 60.36
N GLY A 230 8.48 -7.68 60.00
CA GLY A 230 9.57 -7.95 60.95
C GLY A 230 9.96 -6.72 61.77
N GLU A 231 10.03 -5.54 61.13
CA GLU A 231 10.23 -4.26 61.83
C GLU A 231 9.08 -3.96 62.80
N GLY A 232 7.84 -4.17 62.38
CA GLY A 232 6.66 -4.00 63.23
C GLY A 232 6.64 -4.95 64.42
N ASP A 233 6.96 -6.23 64.21
CA ASP A 233 7.03 -7.24 65.27
C ASP A 233 8.19 -6.94 66.25
N ALA A 234 9.35 -6.52 65.74
CA ALA A 234 10.48 -6.11 66.56
C ALA A 234 10.16 -4.87 67.41
N GLU A 235 9.51 -3.86 66.84
CA GLU A 235 9.12 -2.65 67.57
C GLU A 235 8.03 -2.95 68.60
N ALA A 236 7.05 -3.78 68.26
CA ALA A 236 6.04 -4.25 69.20
C ALA A 236 6.69 -5.02 70.37
N ALA A 237 7.60 -5.95 70.08
CA ALA A 237 8.34 -6.68 71.11
C ALA A 237 9.19 -5.76 71.98
N ARG A 238 9.81 -4.72 71.41
CA ARG A 238 10.57 -3.70 72.14
C ARG A 238 9.68 -2.93 73.11
N ILE A 239 8.54 -2.41 72.63
CA ILE A 239 7.56 -1.68 73.46
C ILE A 239 7.02 -2.59 74.56
N TYR A 240 6.70 -3.84 74.24
CA TYR A 240 6.27 -4.82 75.23
C TYR A 240 7.34 -5.07 76.29
N ALA A 241 8.59 -5.34 75.88
CA ALA A 241 9.68 -5.56 76.81
C ALA A 241 9.90 -4.33 77.71
N GLU A 242 9.88 -3.12 77.18
CA GLU A 242 10.04 -1.87 77.94
C GLU A 242 8.90 -1.68 78.97
N ALA A 243 7.65 -1.89 78.56
CA ALA A 243 6.50 -1.81 79.44
C ALA A 243 6.52 -2.89 80.54
N PHE A 244 6.90 -4.12 80.19
CA PHE A 244 6.90 -5.25 81.12
C PHE A 244 8.12 -5.29 82.06
N SER A 245 9.23 -4.63 81.70
CA SER A 245 10.40 -4.46 82.57
C SER A 245 10.12 -3.60 83.79
N GLN A 246 9.05 -2.79 83.77
CA GLN A 246 8.68 -1.95 84.91
C GLN A 246 8.18 -2.75 86.12
N ASN A 247 7.55 -3.93 85.91
CA ASN A 247 7.14 -4.82 86.99
C ASN A 247 7.08 -6.30 86.53
N PRO A 248 8.15 -7.08 86.77
CA PRO A 248 8.23 -8.48 86.34
C PRO A 248 7.21 -9.43 86.98
N GLU A 249 6.80 -9.19 88.23
CA GLU A 249 5.80 -10.04 88.90
C GLU A 249 4.40 -9.85 88.31
N PHE A 250 4.01 -8.59 88.07
CA PHE A 250 2.73 -8.29 87.44
C PHE A 250 2.64 -8.87 86.02
N TYR A 251 3.75 -8.88 85.28
CA TYR A 251 3.83 -9.50 83.97
C TYR A 251 3.58 -11.01 84.00
N ALA A 252 4.30 -11.74 84.86
CA ALA A 252 4.15 -13.20 84.97
C ALA A 252 2.72 -13.59 85.37
N PHE A 253 2.09 -12.80 86.27
CA PHE A 253 0.69 -12.94 86.62
C PHE A 253 -0.24 -12.66 85.41
N TYR A 254 -0.13 -11.50 84.76
CA TYR A 254 -1.01 -11.10 83.64
C TYR A 254 -0.90 -12.06 82.44
N LYS A 255 0.31 -12.49 82.08
CA LYS A 255 0.51 -13.46 81.00
C LYS A 255 -0.07 -14.83 81.31
N SER A 256 0.06 -15.29 82.56
CA SER A 256 -0.58 -16.55 82.98
C SER A 256 -2.10 -16.46 82.89
N MET A 257 -2.71 -15.33 83.31
CA MET A 257 -4.14 -15.09 83.18
C MET A 257 -4.63 -15.03 81.73
N GLN A 258 -3.86 -14.37 80.85
CA GLN A 258 -4.17 -14.34 79.41
C GLN A 258 -4.05 -15.73 78.77
N ALA A 259 -3.04 -16.51 79.17
CA ALA A 259 -2.87 -17.89 78.72
C ALA A 259 -4.01 -18.79 79.20
N TYR A 260 -4.47 -18.63 80.45
CA TYR A 260 -5.67 -19.32 80.94
C TYR A 260 -6.90 -18.95 80.12
N GLN A 261 -7.16 -17.66 79.90
CA GLN A 261 -8.32 -17.21 79.10
C GLN A 261 -8.29 -17.81 77.69
N ASN A 262 -7.14 -17.78 77.01
CA ASN A 262 -7.01 -18.30 75.66
C ASN A 262 -7.16 -19.83 75.60
N SER A 263 -6.60 -20.54 76.59
CA SER A 263 -6.65 -22.01 76.66
C SER A 263 -8.01 -22.56 77.10
N PHE A 264 -8.83 -21.78 77.79
CA PHE A 264 -10.18 -22.18 78.22
C PHE A 264 -11.31 -21.59 77.35
N ASN A 265 -10.97 -20.93 76.24
CA ASN A 265 -11.96 -20.22 75.41
C ASN A 265 -12.85 -21.17 74.57
N LYS A 266 -12.42 -22.42 74.32
CA LYS A 266 -13.15 -23.39 73.49
C LYS A 266 -13.52 -24.64 74.30
N LYS A 267 -14.80 -25.01 74.29
CA LYS A 267 -15.35 -26.19 75.01
C LYS A 267 -14.84 -27.56 74.52
N SER A 268 -14.07 -27.58 73.42
CA SER A 268 -13.60 -28.80 72.74
C SER A 268 -12.11 -29.09 72.91
N ASP A 269 -11.36 -28.27 73.64
CA ASP A 269 -9.92 -28.50 73.85
C ASP A 269 -9.70 -29.59 74.91
N VAL A 270 -9.01 -30.66 74.51
CA VAL A 270 -8.59 -31.75 75.40
C VAL A 270 -7.22 -31.37 75.96
N LEU A 271 -7.17 -30.97 77.23
CA LEU A 271 -5.91 -30.65 77.91
C LEU A 271 -5.33 -31.86 78.63
N VAL A 272 -4.09 -32.22 78.30
CA VAL A 272 -3.29 -33.17 79.08
C VAL A 272 -2.54 -32.36 80.14
N LEU A 273 -2.95 -32.52 81.40
CA LEU A 273 -2.45 -31.71 82.51
C LEU A 273 -1.52 -32.54 83.39
N ASP A 274 -0.30 -32.05 83.57
CA ASP A 274 0.54 -32.43 84.71
C ASP A 274 0.22 -31.49 85.89
N PRO A 275 -0.31 -32.00 87.01
CA PRO A 275 -0.61 -31.20 88.19
C PRO A 275 0.60 -30.46 88.76
N SER A 276 1.83 -30.81 88.43
CA SER A 276 3.05 -30.13 88.91
C SER A 276 3.55 -29.00 88.01
N SER A 277 2.90 -28.76 86.87
CA SER A 277 3.35 -27.77 85.88
C SER A 277 3.33 -26.33 86.39
N ASP A 278 4.38 -25.57 86.05
CA ASP A 278 4.50 -24.12 86.28
C ASP A 278 3.35 -23.30 85.66
N PHE A 279 2.62 -23.90 84.70
CA PHE A 279 1.47 -23.28 84.07
C PHE A 279 0.40 -22.87 85.09
N PHE A 280 0.16 -23.61 86.17
CA PHE A 280 -0.91 -23.33 87.16
C PHE A 280 -0.46 -22.58 88.43
N LYS A 281 0.77 -22.06 88.45
CA LYS A 281 1.39 -21.47 89.65
C LYS A 281 0.52 -20.38 90.31
N TYR A 282 -0.02 -19.47 89.51
CA TYR A 282 -0.86 -18.35 89.99
C TYR A 282 -2.33 -18.74 90.28
N MET A 283 -2.80 -19.89 89.78
CA MET A 283 -4.13 -20.41 90.11
C MET A 283 -4.16 -21.13 91.47
N LYS A 284 -3.01 -21.71 91.87
CA LYS A 284 -2.83 -22.40 93.15
C LYS A 284 -2.41 -21.48 94.29
N SER A 285 -1.68 -20.40 93.99
CA SER A 285 -1.27 -19.39 94.97
C SER A 285 -1.39 -17.98 94.39
N PRO A 286 -2.37 -17.18 94.83
CA PRO A 286 -2.60 -15.82 94.32
C PRO A 286 -1.48 -14.81 94.59
N GLY A 287 -0.45 -15.17 95.38
CA GLY A 287 0.55 -14.25 95.92
C GLY A 287 2.02 -14.50 95.53
N GLY A 288 2.31 -15.27 94.47
CA GLY A 288 3.66 -15.28 93.86
C GLY A 288 4.83 -15.82 94.72
N GLY A 289 4.57 -16.58 95.79
CA GLY A 289 5.64 -17.12 96.65
C GLY A 289 6.52 -18.18 95.97
N SER A 290 7.84 -17.96 96.00
CA SER A 290 8.92 -18.84 95.54
C SER A 290 8.77 -20.31 95.99
N ALA A 291 8.88 -21.24 95.04
CA ALA A 291 8.95 -22.68 95.33
C ALA A 291 10.41 -23.04 95.71
N ALA A 292 10.61 -23.52 96.93
CA ALA A 292 11.88 -24.05 97.41
C ALA A 292 12.29 -25.31 96.62
N PRO A 293 13.60 -25.57 96.38
CA PRO A 293 14.04 -26.74 95.64
C PRO A 293 13.87 -28.01 96.49
N ALA A 294 13.24 -29.03 95.90
CA ALA A 294 13.08 -30.35 96.50
C ALA A 294 14.43 -31.09 96.59
N LYS A 295 14.78 -31.56 97.80
CA LYS A 295 15.92 -32.45 98.05
C LYS A 295 15.75 -33.80 97.33
N PRO A 296 16.83 -34.43 96.82
CA PRO A 296 16.77 -35.79 96.33
C PRO A 296 16.75 -36.78 97.51
N ALA A 297 15.82 -37.73 97.48
CA ALA A 297 15.75 -38.85 98.42
C ALA A 297 16.55 -40.03 97.84
N GLY A 298 17.56 -40.50 98.58
CA GLY A 298 18.27 -41.74 98.28
C GLY A 298 17.63 -42.94 98.97
N LYS A 299 17.39 -44.00 98.21
CA LYS A 299 17.93 -45.36 98.37
C LYS A 299 17.47 -46.22 97.19
#